data_AF-F1BZ74-F1
#
_entry.id   AF-F1BZ74-F1
#
_cell.length_a   1.000
_cell.length_b   1.000
_cell.length_c   1.000
_cell.angle_alpha   90.00
_cell.angle_beta   90.00
_cell.angle_gamma   90.00
#
_symmetry.space_group_name_H-M   'P 1'
#
loop_
_entity.id
_entity.type
_entity.pdbx_description
1 polymer ?
#
loop_
_entity_poly.entity_id
_entity_poly.type
_entity_poly.pdbx_seq_one_letter_code
_entity_poly.pdbx_strand_id
1 'polypeptide(L)' 'VVEFVRAAGYEPEIVEYLKTGWTLPQLMALFAAAGLVPQTALRETKSPAKELGLLDPLVSNETILDA' A
#
# COMPACT_ATOMS: atom_id res chain seq x y z
N VAL A 1 -0.64 -0.77 16.77
CA VAL A 1 -0.65 0.51 16.00
C VAL A 1 -1.90 1.31 16.30
N VAL A 2 -3.11 0.83 15.98
CA VAL A 2 -4.37 1.55 16.26
C VAL A 2 -4.50 1.97 17.73
N GLU A 3 -4.19 1.08 18.67
CA GLU A 3 -4.22 1.40 20.11
C GLU A 3 -3.22 2.49 20.52
N PHE A 4 -2.07 2.59 19.86
CA PHE A 4 -1.12 3.68 20.12
C PHE A 4 -1.64 5.03 19.58
N VAL A 5 -2.31 5.02 18.44
CA VAL A 5 -2.93 6.23 17.86
C VAL A 5 -4.04 6.75 18.77
N ARG A 6 -4.88 5.84 19.30
CA ARG A 6 -5.90 6.17 20.31
C ARG A 6 -5.30 6.68 21.62
N ALA A 7 -4.26 6.02 22.12
CA ALA A 7 -3.57 6.44 23.34
C ALA A 7 -2.93 7.84 23.21
N ALA A 8 -2.57 8.27 21.98
CA ALA A 8 -2.09 9.61 21.69
C ALA A 8 -3.22 10.66 21.57
N GLY A 9 -4.48 10.29 21.80
CA GLY A 9 -5.64 11.20 21.78
C GLY A 9 -6.27 11.43 20.41
N TYR A 10 -5.84 10.68 19.38
CA TYR A 10 -6.45 10.74 18.05
C TYR A 10 -7.53 9.65 17.91
N GLU A 11 -8.63 9.97 17.25
CA GLU A 11 -9.59 8.96 16.80
C GLU A 11 -9.32 8.60 15.33
N PRO A 12 -8.68 7.43 15.05
CA PRO A 12 -8.41 7.04 13.68
C PRO A 12 -9.65 6.47 13.01
N GLU A 13 -9.85 6.83 11.75
CA GLU A 13 -10.76 6.13 10.86
C GLU A 13 -10.15 4.77 10.47
N ILE A 14 -10.89 3.69 10.71
CA ILE A 14 -10.45 2.33 10.39
C ILE A 14 -11.00 1.93 9.02
N VAL A 15 -10.11 1.76 8.05
CA VAL A 15 -10.47 1.29 6.71
C VAL A 15 -10.07 -0.18 6.56
N GLU A 16 -11.07 -1.05 6.37
CA GLU A 16 -10.86 -2.47 6.04
C GLU A 16 -10.47 -2.63 4.57
N TYR A 17 -9.25 -2.24 4.22
CA TYR A 17 -8.81 -2.12 2.83
C TYR A 17 -8.87 -3.42 2.01
N LEU A 18 -8.83 -4.59 2.64
CA LEU A 18 -9.02 -5.87 1.95
C LEU A 18 -10.46 -6.13 1.50
N LYS A 19 -11.44 -5.45 2.11
CA LYS A 19 -12.87 -5.55 1.75
C LYS A 19 -13.30 -4.40 0.86
N THR A 20 -12.93 -3.17 1.23
CA THR A 20 -13.38 -1.95 0.54
C THR A 20 -12.53 -1.65 -0.70
N GLY A 21 -11.29 -2.16 -0.74
CA GLY A 21 -10.32 -1.83 -1.77
C GLY A 21 -9.85 -0.38 -1.71
N TRP A 22 -9.05 0.00 -2.71
CA TRP A 22 -8.63 1.37 -2.95
C TRP A 22 -8.85 1.71 -4.42
N THR A 23 -9.16 2.97 -4.71
CA THR A 23 -9.07 3.47 -6.08
C THR A 23 -7.63 3.86 -6.42
N LEU A 24 -7.25 3.74 -7.70
CA LEU A 24 -5.92 4.15 -8.16
C LEU A 24 -5.55 5.59 -7.77
N PRO A 25 -6.43 6.62 -7.93
CA PRO A 25 -6.10 7.98 -7.52
C PRO A 25 -5.88 8.13 -6.01
N GLN A 26 -6.64 7.41 -5.18
CA GLN A 26 -6.44 7.41 -3.73
C GLN A 26 -5.09 6.81 -3.35
N LEU A 27 -4.72 5.69 -3.97
CA LEU A 27 -3.45 5.02 -3.69
C LEU A 27 -2.25 5.91 -4.09
N MET A 28 -2.33 6.58 -5.25
CA MET A 28 -1.32 7.54 -5.68
C MET A 28 -1.18 8.72 -4.71
N ALA A 29 -2.29 9.25 -4.21
CA ALA A 29 -2.28 10.34 -3.24
C ALA A 29 -1.63 9.92 -1.91
N LEU A 30 -1.93 8.71 -1.44
CA LEU A 30 -1.32 8.15 -0.23
C LEU A 30 0.19 7.94 -0.39
N PHE A 31 0.64 7.42 -1.54
CA PHE A 31 2.06 7.25 -1.82
C PHE A 31 2.79 8.59 -1.89
N ALA A 32 2.22 9.59 -2.56
CA ALA A 32 2.79 10.94 -2.59
C ALA A 32 2.89 11.56 -1.20
N ALA A 33 1.85 11.43 -0.37
CA ALA A 33 1.85 11.93 1.01
C ALA A 33 2.88 11.22 1.91
N ALA A 34 3.14 9.94 1.66
CA ALA A 34 4.12 9.14 2.39
C ALA A 34 5.55 9.24 1.82
N GLY A 35 5.75 9.89 0.66
CA GLY A 35 7.03 9.92 -0.04
C GLY A 35 7.45 8.54 -0.57
N LEU A 36 6.49 7.68 -0.89
CA LEU A 36 6.71 6.32 -1.35
C LEU A 36 6.46 6.19 -2.86
N VAL A 37 7.05 5.16 -3.46
CA VAL A 37 6.73 4.71 -4.82
C VAL A 37 6.11 3.31 -4.73
N PRO A 38 5.28 2.89 -5.71
CA PRO A 38 4.62 1.57 -5.67
C PRO A 38 5.57 0.41 -5.38
N GLN A 39 6.77 0.42 -5.96
CA GLN A 39 7.79 -0.60 -5.72
C GLN A 39 8.24 -0.70 -4.25
N THR A 40 8.32 0.42 -3.52
CA THR A 40 8.71 0.42 -2.09
C THR A 40 7.53 0.16 -1.15
N ALA A 41 6.30 0.37 -1.63
CA ALA A 41 5.08 0.03 -0.90
C ALA A 41 4.69 -1.46 -1.07
N LEU A 42 5.21 -2.13 -2.09
CA LEU A 42 4.91 -3.53 -2.39
C LEU A 42 5.45 -4.44 -1.29
N ARG A 43 4.56 -5.31 -0.78
CA ARG A 43 4.95 -6.29 0.24
C ARG A 43 5.68 -7.46 -0.41
N GLU A 44 6.86 -7.80 0.07
CA GLU A 44 7.62 -8.97 -0.42
C GLU A 44 7.18 -10.30 0.22
N THR A 45 6.79 -10.27 1.49
CA THR A 45 6.44 -11.46 2.27
C THR A 45 4.94 -11.61 2.43
N LYS A 46 4.41 -12.84 2.46
CA LYS A 46 2.95 -13.10 2.57
C LYS A 46 2.14 -12.32 1.51
N SER A 47 2.69 -12.22 0.30
CA SER A 47 2.07 -11.63 -0.89
C SER A 47 2.36 -12.55 -2.10
N PRO A 48 1.55 -12.46 -3.17
CA PRO A 48 1.84 -13.14 -4.42
C PRO A 48 2.92 -12.44 -5.27
N ALA A 49 3.50 -11.32 -4.79
CA ALA A 49 4.38 -10.46 -5.57
C ALA A 49 5.57 -11.20 -6.19
N LYS A 50 6.16 -12.15 -5.46
CA LYS A 50 7.28 -12.96 -5.96
C LYS A 50 6.85 -13.92 -7.07
N GLU A 51 5.70 -14.56 -6.91
CA GLU A 51 5.16 -15.52 -7.87
C GLU A 51 4.72 -14.83 -9.16
N LEU A 52 4.27 -13.57 -9.04
CA LEU A 52 3.91 -12.70 -10.16
C LEU A 52 5.12 -11.97 -10.79
N GLY A 53 6.34 -12.17 -10.29
CA GLY A 53 7.56 -11.53 -10.82
C GLY A 53 7.66 -10.02 -10.55
N LEU A 54 6.81 -9.46 -9.68
CA LEU A 54 6.72 -8.01 -9.42
C LEU A 54 7.87 -7.45 -8.57
N LEU A 55 8.73 -8.32 -8.05
CA LEU A 55 9.89 -7.93 -7.23
C LEU A 55 11.12 -7.55 -8.07
N ASP A 56 11.07 -7.71 -9.39
CA ASP A 56 12.17 -7.33 -10.27
C ASP A 56 12.28 -5.78 -10.33
N PRO A 57 13.49 -5.20 -10.13
CA PRO A 57 13.73 -3.76 -10.23
C PRO A 57 13.29 -3.13 -11.56
N LEU A 58 13.23 -3.92 -12.63
CA LEU A 58 12.84 -3.48 -13.97
C LEU A 58 11.32 -3.41 -14.17
N VAL A 59 10.53 -3.94 -13.24
CA VAL A 59 9.06 -3.86 -13.31
C VAL A 59 8.62 -2.43 -13.04
N SER A 60 7.76 -1.92 -13.92
CA SER A 60 7.26 -0.55 -13.82
C SER A 60 6.28 -0.39 -12.66
N ASN A 61 6.23 0.81 -12.11
CA ASN A 61 5.24 1.18 -11.08
C ASN A 61 3.80 0.99 -11.57
N GLU A 62 3.52 1.20 -12.86
CA GLU A 62 2.19 0.97 -13.45
C GLU A 62 1.82 -0.51 -13.42
N THR A 63 2.76 -1.40 -13.78
CA THR A 63 2.55 -2.85 -13.73
C THR A 63 2.28 -3.34 -12.30
N ILE A 64 2.95 -2.75 -11.30
CA ILE A 64 2.72 -3.08 -9.89
C ILE A 64 1.34 -2.64 -9.42
N LEU A 65 0.82 -1.53 -9.96
CA LEU A 65 -0.49 -0.97 -9.59
C LEU A 65 -1.67 -1.69 -10.27
N ASP A 66 -1.43 -2.34 -11.40
CA ASP A 66 -2.46 -3.04 -12.18
C ASP A 66 -2.64 -4.52 -11.78
N ALA A 67 -1.62 -5.13 -11.19
CA ALA A 67 -1.58 -6.54 -10.80
C ALA A 67 -2.41 -6.88 -9.55
#